data_AF-A0AB73GYK0-F1
#
_entry.id   AF-A0AB73GYK0-F1
#
_cell.length_a   1.000
_cell.length_b   1.000
_cell.length_c   1.000
_cell.angle_alpha   90.00
_cell.angle_beta   90.00
_cell.angle_gamma   90.00
#
_symmetry.space_group_name_H-M   'P 1'
#
loop_
_entity.id
_entity.type
_entity.pdbx_description
1 polymer ?
#
loop_
_entity_poly.entity_id
_entity_poly.type
_entity_poly.pdbx_seq_one_letter_code
_entity_poly.pdbx_strand_id
1 'polypeptide(L)'
;MSRIARYRTDYLLVLGALSALTYTVVRAAGGSSAALLTVGFLLLVPGRLQGLLLRPLFRGQRALAEGKPEEAAVQFHHQLTQLQAQPWRRLALWLGWSPHTPSLAAMVTNNLGVAYAALGELEQAQTAWKHALALDHLYPVPYANLAAAAAARGASDEVHSLLCQARKLGYGGGPLDQATHRMQQLLAAVESRGTAL
;
A
#
# COMPACT_ATOMS: atom_id res chain seq x y z
N MET A 1 3.85 17.64 9.63
CA MET A 1 3.10 17.04 8.50
C MET A 1 3.73 15.70 8.14
N SER A 2 2.94 14.61 8.05
CA SER A 2 3.45 13.30 7.60
C SER A 2 3.83 13.34 6.10
N ARG A 3 4.71 12.44 5.63
CA ARG A 3 5.07 12.33 4.18
C ARG A 3 3.85 12.18 3.30
N ILE A 4 2.87 11.41 3.76
CA ILE A 4 1.58 11.23 3.08
C ILE A 4 0.81 12.55 3.02
N ALA A 5 0.82 13.35 4.09
CA ALA A 5 0.21 14.67 4.08
C ALA A 5 0.89 15.64 3.10
N ARG A 6 2.24 15.61 3.01
CA ARG A 6 2.98 16.40 2.01
C ARG A 6 2.69 15.95 0.58
N TYR A 7 2.70 14.65 0.32
CA TYR A 7 2.32 14.11 -0.99
C TYR A 7 0.88 14.49 -1.37
N ARG A 8 -0.05 14.48 -0.41
CA ARG A 8 -1.43 14.93 -0.62
C ARG A 8 -1.50 16.42 -0.96
N THR A 9 -0.74 17.27 -0.27
CA THR A 9 -0.71 18.70 -0.58
C THR A 9 -0.09 18.96 -1.95
N ASP A 10 1.01 18.29 -2.28
CA ASP A 10 1.68 18.44 -3.57
C ASP A 10 0.76 17.99 -4.72
N TYR A 11 0.05 16.87 -4.55
CA TYR A 11 -0.94 16.39 -5.51
C TYR A 11 -2.09 17.39 -5.71
N LEU A 12 -2.65 17.94 -4.62
CA LEU A 12 -3.73 18.94 -4.71
C LEU A 12 -3.26 20.24 -5.36
N LEU A 13 -2.01 20.66 -5.13
CA LEU A 13 -1.40 21.82 -5.78
C LEU A 13 -1.22 21.59 -7.28
N VAL A 14 -0.72 20.41 -7.68
CA VAL A 14 -0.56 20.03 -9.10
C VAL A 14 -1.91 19.95 -9.81
N LEU A 15 -2.91 19.35 -9.15
CA LEU A 15 -4.27 19.28 -9.68
C LEU A 15 -4.87 20.69 -9.82
N GLY A 16 -4.72 21.54 -8.81
CA GLY A 16 -5.17 22.93 -8.84
C GLY A 16 -4.48 23.75 -9.95
N ALA A 17 -3.17 23.58 -10.13
CA ALA A 17 -2.41 24.23 -11.21
C ALA A 17 -2.86 23.74 -12.60
N LEU A 18 -3.07 22.43 -12.77
CA LEU A 18 -3.62 21.84 -13.99
C LEU A 18 -5.02 22.37 -14.27
N SER A 19 -5.89 22.47 -13.26
CA SER A 19 -7.23 23.05 -13.40
C SER A 19 -7.19 24.55 -13.75
N ALA A 20 -6.27 25.31 -13.17
CA ALA A 20 -6.09 26.73 -13.47
C ALA A 20 -5.57 26.95 -14.89
N LEU A 21 -4.53 26.20 -15.31
CA LEU A 21 -4.02 26.23 -16.68
C LEU A 21 -5.11 25.89 -17.69
N THR A 22 -5.83 24.81 -17.41
CA THR A 22 -7.01 24.37 -18.16
C THR A 22 -8.05 25.48 -18.29
N TYR A 23 -8.43 26.13 -17.19
CA TYR A 23 -9.37 27.24 -17.20
C TYR A 23 -8.87 28.41 -18.05
N THR A 24 -7.59 28.77 -17.95
CA THR A 24 -7.02 29.86 -18.77
C THR A 24 -7.04 29.55 -20.26
N VAL A 25 -6.77 28.29 -20.65
CA VAL A 25 -6.82 27.83 -22.05
C VAL A 25 -8.26 27.86 -22.58
N VAL A 26 -9.23 27.35 -21.82
CA VAL A 26 -10.66 27.39 -22.22
C VAL A 26 -11.14 28.83 -22.38
N ARG A 27 -10.73 29.72 -21.46
CA ARG A 27 -11.08 31.15 -21.52
C ARG A 27 -10.42 31.85 -22.72
N ALA A 28 -9.16 31.56 -23.00
CA ALA A 28 -8.44 32.14 -24.14
C ALA A 28 -8.96 31.64 -25.49
N ALA A 29 -9.46 30.39 -25.55
CA ALA A 29 -10.06 29.80 -26.74
C ALA A 29 -11.55 30.18 -26.96
N GLY A 30 -12.07 31.16 -26.21
CA GLY A 30 -13.43 31.66 -26.36
C GLY A 30 -14.53 30.66 -25.97
N GLY A 31 -14.23 29.66 -25.13
CA GLY A 31 -15.24 28.71 -24.65
C GLY A 31 -15.73 27.71 -25.70
N SER A 32 -14.92 27.41 -26.73
CA SER A 32 -15.27 26.37 -27.70
C SER A 32 -15.59 25.04 -27.01
N SER A 33 -16.68 24.39 -27.42
CA SER A 33 -17.15 23.12 -26.84
C SER A 33 -16.07 22.04 -26.87
N ALA A 34 -15.18 22.09 -27.87
CA ALA A 34 -14.03 21.21 -28.01
C ALA A 34 -12.99 21.37 -26.89
N ALA A 35 -12.76 22.59 -26.39
CA ALA A 35 -11.84 22.85 -25.29
C ALA A 35 -12.37 22.29 -23.96
N LEU A 36 -13.68 22.38 -23.72
CA LEU A 36 -14.32 21.79 -22.53
C LEU A 36 -14.27 20.25 -22.55
N LEU A 37 -14.47 19.64 -23.71
CA LEU A 37 -14.42 18.18 -23.87
C LEU A 37 -13.00 17.62 -23.70
N THR A 38 -11.98 18.28 -24.27
CA THR A 38 -10.58 17.88 -24.09
C THR A 38 -10.14 17.95 -22.64
N VAL A 39 -10.59 18.97 -21.93
CA VAL A 39 -10.37 19.16 -20.48
C VAL A 39 -11.05 18.09 -19.64
N GLY A 40 -12.32 17.80 -19.91
CA GLY A 40 -13.05 16.73 -19.24
C GLY A 40 -12.37 15.38 -19.45
N PHE A 41 -11.89 15.11 -20.68
CA PHE A 41 -11.16 13.90 -21.00
C PHE A 41 -9.82 13.81 -20.23
N LEU A 42 -9.03 14.89 -20.22
CA LEU A 42 -7.76 14.97 -19.50
C LEU A 42 -7.90 14.75 -17.99
N LEU A 43 -8.99 15.22 -17.37
CA LEU A 43 -9.25 15.02 -15.94
C LEU A 43 -9.73 13.59 -15.60
N LEU A 44 -10.44 12.93 -16.52
CA LEU A 44 -10.98 11.58 -16.31
C LEU A 44 -9.97 10.46 -16.60
N VAL A 45 -9.02 10.70 -17.51
CA VAL A 45 -8.02 9.72 -17.94
C VAL A 45 -7.15 9.21 -16.78
N PRO A 46 -6.62 10.04 -15.86
CA PRO A 46 -5.82 9.57 -14.72
C PRO A 46 -6.57 8.58 -13.83
N GLY A 47 -7.82 8.87 -13.47
CA GLY A 47 -8.63 7.98 -12.61
C GLY A 47 -8.98 6.66 -13.30
N ARG A 48 -9.32 6.70 -14.59
CA ARG A 48 -9.56 5.49 -15.41
C ARG A 48 -8.28 4.65 -15.54
N LEU A 49 -7.14 5.27 -15.82
CA LEU A 49 -5.85 4.60 -15.96
C LEU A 49 -5.41 3.97 -14.62
N GLN A 50 -5.59 4.68 -13.51
CA GLN A 50 -5.31 4.18 -12.17
C GLN A 50 -6.16 2.95 -11.85
N GLY A 51 -7.47 2.99 -12.14
CA GLY A 51 -8.36 1.86 -11.95
C GLY A 51 -7.92 0.61 -12.72
N LEU A 52 -7.45 0.80 -13.96
CA LEU A 52 -6.91 -0.31 -14.77
C LEU A 52 -5.61 -0.88 -14.22
N LEU A 53 -4.70 -0.03 -13.73
CA LEU A 53 -3.42 -0.45 -13.16
C LEU A 53 -3.57 -1.15 -11.80
N LEU A 54 -4.54 -0.74 -10.98
CA LEU A 54 -4.83 -1.35 -9.68
C LEU A 54 -5.77 -2.56 -9.78
N ARG A 55 -6.47 -2.76 -10.90
CA ARG A 55 -7.39 -3.88 -11.09
C ARG A 55 -6.77 -5.25 -10.78
N PRO A 56 -5.54 -5.59 -11.22
CA PRO A 56 -4.91 -6.87 -10.88
C PRO A 56 -4.61 -6.99 -9.38
N LEU A 57 -4.22 -5.90 -8.73
CA LEU A 57 -3.97 -5.87 -7.28
C LEU A 57 -5.23 -6.24 -6.50
N PHE A 58 -6.37 -5.63 -6.84
CA PHE A 58 -7.65 -5.90 -6.18
C PHE A 58 -8.15 -7.32 -6.43
N ARG A 59 -7.89 -7.88 -7.62
CA ARG A 59 -8.21 -9.30 -7.90
C ARG A 59 -7.41 -10.24 -7.00
N GLY A 60 -6.11 -9.99 -6.84
CA GLY A 60 -5.28 -10.80 -5.94
C GLY A 60 -5.73 -10.68 -4.48
N GLN A 61 -6.08 -9.47 -4.02
CA GLN A 61 -6.64 -9.28 -2.68
C GLN A 61 -7.96 -10.00 -2.48
N ARG A 62 -8.83 -10.00 -3.49
CA ARG A 62 -10.07 -10.76 -3.45
C ARG A 62 -9.82 -12.26 -3.41
N ALA A 63 -8.87 -12.77 -4.19
CA ALA A 63 -8.46 -14.18 -4.13
C ALA A 63 -7.95 -14.57 -2.73
N LEU A 64 -7.19 -13.69 -2.06
CA LEU A 64 -6.81 -13.90 -0.66
C LEU A 64 -8.03 -13.96 0.27
N ALA A 65 -8.99 -13.06 0.11
CA ALA A 65 -10.23 -13.06 0.89
C ALA A 65 -11.09 -14.31 0.65
N GLU A 66 -11.03 -14.89 -0.56
CA GLU A 66 -11.69 -16.14 -0.93
C GLU A 66 -10.91 -17.39 -0.46
N GLY A 67 -9.77 -17.23 0.22
CA GLY A 67 -8.96 -18.35 0.69
C GLY A 67 -8.18 -19.06 -0.42
N LYS A 68 -7.90 -18.38 -1.53
CA LYS A 68 -7.11 -18.88 -2.67
C LYS A 68 -5.75 -18.19 -2.76
N PRO A 69 -4.84 -18.43 -1.81
CA PRO A 69 -3.56 -17.71 -1.75
C PRO A 69 -2.60 -18.07 -2.89
N GLU A 70 -2.66 -19.28 -3.46
CA GLU A 70 -1.86 -19.65 -4.64
C GLU A 70 -2.20 -18.79 -5.85
N GLU A 71 -3.51 -18.65 -6.14
CA GLU A 71 -3.98 -17.82 -7.25
C GLU A 71 -3.56 -16.35 -7.06
N ALA A 72 -3.68 -15.85 -5.83
CA ALA A 72 -3.24 -14.50 -5.48
C ALA A 72 -1.73 -14.31 -5.72
N ALA A 73 -0.90 -15.27 -5.30
CA ALA A 73 0.55 -15.21 -5.46
C ALA A 73 0.97 -15.16 -6.94
N VAL A 74 0.32 -15.96 -7.79
CA VAL A 74 0.54 -15.95 -9.25
C VAL A 74 0.16 -14.60 -9.85
N GLN A 75 -0.99 -14.06 -9.47
CA GLN A 75 -1.45 -12.75 -9.95
C GLN A 75 -0.48 -11.62 -9.54
N PHE A 76 0.00 -11.63 -8.31
CA PHE A 76 0.97 -10.64 -7.83
C PHE A 76 2.33 -10.77 -8.52
N HIS A 77 2.83 -12.00 -8.73
CA HIS A 77 4.05 -12.24 -9.51
C HIS A 77 3.94 -11.65 -10.91
N HIS A 78 2.86 -11.99 -11.61
CA HIS A 78 2.62 -11.49 -12.95
C HIS A 78 2.55 -9.95 -12.98
N GLN A 79 1.91 -9.32 -11.98
CA GLN A 79 1.86 -7.87 -11.88
C GLN A 79 3.25 -7.25 -11.63
N LEU A 80 4.09 -7.86 -10.80
CA LEU A 80 5.47 -7.41 -10.56
C LEU A 80 6.32 -7.49 -11.83
N THR A 81 6.21 -8.58 -12.59
CA THR A 81 6.89 -8.73 -13.88
C THR A 81 6.47 -7.64 -14.87
N GLN A 82 5.17 -7.32 -14.93
CA GLN A 82 4.68 -6.22 -15.77
C GLN A 82 5.24 -4.86 -15.32
N LEU A 83 5.33 -4.62 -14.02
CA LEU A 83 5.90 -3.38 -13.47
C LEU A 83 7.40 -3.26 -13.73
N GLN A 84 8.12 -4.37 -13.83
CA GLN A 84 9.53 -4.38 -14.25
C GLN A 84 9.67 -4.13 -15.76
N ALA A 85 8.85 -4.78 -16.58
CA ALA A 85 8.90 -4.64 -18.04
C ALA A 85 8.44 -3.25 -18.53
N GLN A 86 7.53 -2.60 -17.81
CA GLN A 86 6.94 -1.31 -18.19
C GLN A 86 7.14 -0.27 -17.09
N PRO A 87 8.35 0.33 -16.97
CA PRO A 87 8.65 1.29 -15.91
C PRO A 87 7.77 2.55 -15.96
N TRP A 88 7.23 2.91 -17.12
CA TRP A 88 6.24 3.99 -17.25
C TRP A 88 4.98 3.73 -16.40
N ARG A 89 4.60 2.47 -16.15
CA ARG A 89 3.48 2.14 -15.27
C ARG A 89 3.76 2.50 -13.82
N ARG A 90 5.01 2.40 -13.38
CA ARG A 90 5.44 2.85 -12.05
C ARG A 90 5.27 4.36 -11.90
N LEU A 91 5.55 5.11 -12.97
CA LEU A 91 5.39 6.57 -13.03
C LEU A 91 3.93 7.00 -13.11
N ALA A 92 3.08 6.25 -13.84
CA ALA A 92 1.66 6.53 -13.97
C ALA A 92 0.89 6.50 -12.62
N LEU A 93 1.48 5.91 -11.60
CA LEU A 93 0.90 5.75 -10.26
C LEU A 93 1.28 6.87 -9.28
N TRP A 94 2.17 7.79 -9.68
CA TRP A 94 2.39 9.05 -8.96
C TRP A 94 1.12 9.92 -8.89
N LEU A 95 0.08 9.57 -9.65
CA LEU A 95 -1.25 10.19 -9.61
C LEU A 95 -2.25 9.43 -8.72
N GLY A 96 -1.83 8.33 -8.09
CA GLY A 96 -2.71 7.44 -7.34
C GLY A 96 -2.78 7.76 -5.85
N TRP A 97 -4.01 7.84 -5.33
CA TRP A 97 -4.28 7.92 -3.90
C TRP A 97 -4.03 6.54 -3.24
N SER A 98 -2.95 6.41 -2.48
CA SER A 98 -2.72 5.28 -1.58
C SER A 98 -2.51 5.81 -0.16
N PRO A 99 -3.17 5.25 0.86
CA PRO A 99 -3.07 5.77 2.23
C PRO A 99 -1.69 5.60 2.85
N HIS A 100 -0.88 4.65 2.37
CA HIS A 100 0.33 4.19 3.09
C HIS A 100 1.62 4.19 2.27
N THR A 101 1.57 4.07 0.94
CA THR A 101 2.78 4.13 0.09
C THR A 101 2.43 4.56 -1.34
N PRO A 102 3.23 5.45 -1.98
CA PRO A 102 3.10 5.74 -3.40
C PRO A 102 3.69 4.63 -4.29
N SER A 103 4.40 3.65 -3.73
CA SER A 103 5.04 2.58 -4.49
C SER A 103 4.09 1.39 -4.65
N LEU A 104 3.48 1.25 -5.84
CA LEU A 104 2.68 0.05 -6.16
C LEU A 104 3.53 -1.21 -6.11
N ALA A 105 4.80 -1.15 -6.51
CA ALA A 105 5.70 -2.28 -6.38
C ALA A 105 5.79 -2.73 -4.90
N ALA A 106 5.99 -1.79 -3.97
CA ALA A 106 5.98 -2.12 -2.54
C ALA A 106 4.63 -2.69 -2.06
N MET A 107 3.50 -2.16 -2.55
CA MET A 107 2.16 -2.70 -2.22
C MET A 107 1.96 -4.13 -2.73
N VAL A 108 2.30 -4.40 -3.99
CA VAL A 108 2.15 -5.73 -4.60
C VAL A 108 3.09 -6.72 -3.92
N THR A 109 4.35 -6.35 -3.68
CA THR A 109 5.32 -7.19 -2.96
C THR A 109 4.87 -7.46 -1.51
N ASN A 110 4.26 -6.48 -0.84
CA ASN A 110 3.68 -6.71 0.49
C ASN A 110 2.54 -7.74 0.46
N ASN A 111 1.61 -7.63 -0.50
CA ASN A 111 0.48 -8.56 -0.61
C ASN A 111 0.93 -9.94 -1.08
N LEU A 112 2.00 -10.03 -1.87
CA LEU A 112 2.67 -11.29 -2.16
C LEU A 112 3.19 -11.95 -0.87
N GLY A 113 3.77 -11.17 0.05
CA GLY A 113 4.16 -11.69 1.36
C GLY A 113 2.96 -12.19 2.18
N VAL A 114 1.81 -11.52 2.11
CA VAL A 114 0.56 -12.00 2.73
C VAL A 114 0.10 -13.32 2.11
N ALA A 115 0.19 -13.45 0.77
CA ALA A 115 -0.13 -14.69 0.08
C ALA A 115 0.77 -15.85 0.52
N TYR A 116 2.08 -15.63 0.60
CA TYR A 116 3.03 -16.62 1.12
C TYR A 116 2.74 -17.01 2.57
N ALA A 117 2.44 -16.03 3.44
CA ALA A 117 2.07 -16.32 4.82
C ALA A 117 0.81 -17.20 4.91
N ALA A 118 -0.18 -16.95 4.04
CA ALA A 118 -1.39 -17.76 3.96
C ALA A 118 -1.15 -19.18 3.39
N LEU A 119 -0.06 -19.40 2.66
CA LEU A 119 0.41 -20.72 2.22
C LEU A 119 1.23 -21.47 3.28
N GLY A 120 1.53 -20.84 4.42
CA GLY A 120 2.45 -21.38 5.43
C GLY A 120 3.93 -21.14 5.10
N GLU A 121 4.22 -20.45 4.00
CA GLU A 121 5.55 -20.12 3.50
C GLU A 121 6.13 -18.88 4.21
N LEU A 122 6.42 -19.02 5.51
CA LEU A 122 6.79 -17.89 6.37
C LEU A 122 8.14 -17.25 6.00
N GLU A 123 9.16 -17.99 5.55
CA GLU A 123 10.42 -17.38 5.12
C GLU A 123 10.26 -16.52 3.85
N GLN A 124 9.48 -16.99 2.87
CA GLN A 124 9.17 -16.24 1.66
C GLN A 124 8.33 -15.00 1.97
N ALA A 125 7.38 -15.11 2.90
CA ALA A 125 6.60 -13.98 3.39
C ALA A 125 7.48 -12.88 3.99
N GLN A 126 8.41 -13.24 4.89
CA GLN A 126 9.34 -12.29 5.50
C GLN A 126 10.26 -11.65 4.46
N THR A 127 10.76 -12.44 3.50
CA THR A 127 11.60 -11.94 2.40
C THR A 127 10.84 -10.92 1.56
N ALA A 128 9.58 -11.19 1.24
CA ALA A 128 8.73 -10.27 0.50
C ALA A 128 8.46 -8.97 1.29
N TRP A 129 8.14 -9.04 2.59
CA TRP A 129 7.93 -7.82 3.39
C TRP A 129 9.22 -7.00 3.55
N LYS A 130 10.38 -7.63 3.74
CA LYS A 130 11.68 -6.95 3.74
C LYS A 130 11.96 -6.29 2.39
N HIS A 131 11.64 -6.95 1.28
CA HIS A 131 11.78 -6.37 -0.05
C HIS A 131 10.81 -5.19 -0.26
N ALA A 132 9.57 -5.27 0.23
CA ALA A 132 8.65 -4.13 0.20
C ALA A 132 9.20 -2.92 0.96
N LEU A 133 9.88 -3.14 2.10
CA LEU A 133 10.58 -2.08 2.83
C LEU A 133 11.82 -1.55 2.11
N ALA A 134 12.53 -2.38 1.36
CA ALA A 134 13.63 -1.92 0.50
C ALA A 134 13.12 -1.02 -0.64
N LEU A 135 11.90 -1.28 -1.14
CA LEU A 135 11.23 -0.44 -2.15
C LEU A 135 10.65 0.84 -1.57
N ASP A 136 10.10 0.79 -0.35
CA ASP A 136 9.63 1.96 0.41
C ASP A 136 9.75 1.74 1.92
N HIS A 137 10.83 2.25 2.51
CA HIS A 137 11.12 2.14 3.94
C HIS A 137 10.13 2.91 4.83
N LEU A 138 9.29 3.76 4.24
CA LEU A 138 8.27 4.52 4.94
C LEU A 138 6.88 3.88 4.79
N TYR A 139 6.79 2.68 4.21
CA TYR A 139 5.55 1.93 4.11
C TYR A 139 5.27 1.25 5.46
N PRO A 140 4.24 1.66 6.22
CA PRO A 140 3.98 1.10 7.55
C PRO A 140 3.53 -0.37 7.57
N VAL A 141 2.84 -0.85 6.53
CA VAL A 141 2.13 -2.15 6.55
C VAL A 141 3.10 -3.35 6.63
N PRO A 142 4.22 -3.39 5.87
CA PRO A 142 5.20 -4.48 6.00
C PRO A 142 5.80 -4.62 7.40
N TYR A 143 5.99 -3.51 8.14
CA TYR A 143 6.46 -3.58 9.53
C TYR A 143 5.45 -4.30 10.43
N ALA A 144 4.15 -4.03 10.26
CA ALA A 144 3.10 -4.73 11.00
C ALA A 144 3.04 -6.23 10.65
N ASN A 145 3.21 -6.58 9.37
CA ASN A 145 3.23 -7.98 8.94
C ASN A 145 4.46 -8.73 9.48
N LEU A 146 5.64 -8.11 9.46
CA LEU A 146 6.84 -8.66 10.09
C LEU A 146 6.65 -8.83 11.60
N ALA A 147 5.98 -7.90 12.28
CA ALA A 147 5.66 -8.02 13.69
C ALA A 147 4.73 -9.22 13.97
N ALA A 148 3.74 -9.46 13.12
CA ALA A 148 2.87 -10.64 13.24
C ALA A 148 3.66 -11.95 13.09
N ALA A 149 4.60 -12.03 12.14
CA ALA A 149 5.46 -13.20 11.99
C ALA A 149 6.50 -13.35 13.11
N ALA A 150 6.99 -12.26 13.69
CA ALA A 150 7.85 -12.29 14.87
C ALA A 150 7.09 -12.78 16.11
N ALA A 151 5.82 -12.38 16.27
CA ALA A 151 4.95 -12.83 17.37
C ALA A 151 4.69 -14.33 17.29
N ALA A 152 4.48 -14.88 16.08
CA ALA A 152 4.34 -16.33 15.88
C ALA A 152 5.59 -17.13 16.31
N ARG A 153 6.77 -16.49 16.37
CA ARG A 153 8.04 -17.08 16.83
C ARG A 153 8.34 -16.78 18.31
N GLY A 154 7.50 -16.01 19.01
CA GLY A 154 7.71 -15.64 20.42
C GLY A 154 8.77 -14.55 20.64
N ALA A 155 9.18 -13.80 19.62
CA ALA A 155 10.22 -12.78 19.72
C ALA A 155 9.66 -11.40 20.16
N SER A 156 9.32 -11.26 21.44
CA SER A 156 8.63 -10.08 21.99
C SER A 156 9.34 -8.73 21.74
N ASP A 157 10.67 -8.69 21.81
CA ASP A 157 11.44 -7.46 21.59
C ASP A 157 11.37 -6.98 20.14
N GLU A 158 11.46 -7.91 19.18
CA GLU A 158 11.35 -7.63 17.74
C GLU A 158 9.95 -7.11 17.40
N VAL A 159 8.91 -7.73 17.97
CA VAL A 159 7.51 -7.30 17.83
C VAL A 159 7.34 -5.85 18.29
N HIS A 160 7.84 -5.51 19.49
CA HIS A 160 7.71 -4.16 20.03
C HIS A 160 8.36 -3.12 19.12
N SER A 161 9.59 -3.38 18.68
CA SER A 161 10.34 -2.50 17.78
C SER A 161 9.61 -2.25 16.47
N LEU A 162 9.15 -3.33 15.81
CA LEU A 162 8.46 -3.26 14.52
C LEU A 162 7.12 -2.53 14.61
N LEU A 163 6.33 -2.79 15.65
CA LEU A 163 5.05 -2.09 15.86
C LEU A 163 5.25 -0.60 16.19
N CYS A 164 6.31 -0.27 16.95
CA CYS A 164 6.66 1.12 17.23
C CYS A 164 7.02 1.86 15.94
N GLN A 165 7.78 1.22 15.05
CA GLN A 165 8.12 1.77 13.75
C GLN A 165 6.89 1.96 12.85
N ALA A 166 6.00 0.96 12.76
CA ALA A 166 4.75 1.06 12.01
C ALA A 166 3.90 2.25 12.49
N ARG A 167 3.74 2.40 13.82
CA ARG A 167 2.98 3.49 14.43
C ARG A 167 3.60 4.87 14.16
N LYS A 168 4.92 5.00 14.27
CA LYS A 168 5.65 6.24 13.92
C LYS A 168 5.41 6.66 12.47
N LEU A 169 5.25 5.69 11.56
CA LEU A 169 4.96 5.93 10.15
C LEU A 169 3.48 6.21 9.86
N GLY A 170 2.63 6.30 10.89
CA GLY A 170 1.21 6.60 10.74
C GLY A 170 0.35 5.37 10.46
N TYR A 171 0.81 4.17 10.81
CA TYR A 171 -0.08 3.01 10.92
C TYR A 171 -1.09 3.26 12.05
N GLY A 172 -2.34 3.54 11.67
CA GLY A 172 -3.41 3.93 12.59
C GLY A 172 -4.47 2.86 12.86
N GLY A 173 -4.26 1.61 12.46
CA GLY A 173 -5.22 0.51 12.69
C GLY A 173 -6.18 0.28 11.53
N GLY A 174 -6.11 -0.92 10.95
CA GLY A 174 -7.16 -1.51 10.10
C GLY A 174 -7.85 -2.64 10.87
N PRO A 175 -8.40 -3.70 10.22
CA PRO A 175 -8.99 -4.87 10.89
C PRO A 175 -8.11 -5.53 11.97
N LEU A 176 -6.81 -5.20 11.96
CA LEU A 176 -5.83 -5.53 12.98
C LEU A 176 -6.01 -4.81 14.33
N ASP A 177 -6.90 -3.83 14.51
CA ASP A 177 -7.17 -3.27 15.85
C ASP A 177 -7.73 -4.33 16.81
N GLN A 178 -8.51 -5.28 16.27
CA GLN A 178 -8.94 -6.48 16.99
C GLN A 178 -7.76 -7.43 17.30
N ALA A 179 -6.75 -7.46 16.42
CA ALA A 179 -5.54 -8.25 16.61
C ALA A 179 -4.55 -7.57 17.56
N THR A 180 -4.44 -6.25 17.61
CA THR A 180 -3.63 -5.52 18.60
C THR A 180 -4.25 -5.58 19.98
N HIS A 181 -5.59 -5.58 20.11
CA HIS A 181 -6.21 -5.90 21.40
C HIS A 181 -5.90 -7.33 21.84
N ARG A 182 -6.00 -8.32 20.93
CA ARG A 182 -5.58 -9.70 21.20
C ARG A 182 -4.07 -9.82 21.47
N MET A 183 -3.23 -9.05 20.80
CA MET A 183 -1.77 -9.07 20.94
C MET A 183 -1.32 -8.36 22.21
N GLN A 184 -1.98 -7.27 22.61
CA GLN A 184 -1.79 -6.64 23.92
C GLN A 184 -2.24 -7.58 25.04
N GLN A 185 -3.34 -8.32 24.85
CA GLN A 185 -3.75 -9.37 25.77
C GLN A 185 -2.75 -10.53 25.82
N LEU A 186 -2.17 -10.94 24.69
CA LEU A 186 -1.14 -11.98 24.62
C LEU A 186 0.19 -11.51 25.23
N LEU A 187 0.62 -10.29 24.97
CA LEU A 187 1.80 -9.67 25.60
C LEU A 187 1.60 -9.53 27.11
N ALA A 188 0.43 -9.06 27.56
CA ALA A 188 0.09 -9.00 28.97
C ALA A 188 0.02 -10.40 29.61
N ALA A 189 -0.45 -11.42 28.89
CA ALA A 189 -0.49 -12.81 29.37
C ALA A 189 0.90 -13.48 29.41
N VAL A 190 1.83 -13.08 28.53
CA VAL A 190 3.23 -13.51 28.53
C VAL A 190 3.99 -12.81 29.65
N GLU A 191 3.81 -11.50 29.82
CA GLU A 191 4.36 -10.71 30.93
C GLU A 191 3.87 -11.22 32.28
N SER A 192 2.58 -11.55 32.42
CA SER A 192 2.02 -12.07 33.68
C SER A 192 2.46 -13.50 34.01
N ARG A 193 2.86 -14.30 33.01
CA ARG A 193 3.44 -15.63 33.21
C ARG A 193 4.92 -15.58 33.59
N GLY A 194 5.62 -14.52 33.21
CA GLY A 194 7.03 -14.30 33.58
C GLY A 194 7.25 -13.84 35.02
N THR A 195 6.22 -13.29 35.68
CA THR A 195 6.31 -12.73 37.05
C THR A 195 5.91 -13.71 38.17
N ALA A 196 5.66 -14.99 37.86
CA ALA A 196 5.15 -16.00 38.81
C ALA A 196 6.17 -17.09 39.21
N LEU A 197 7.48 -16.81 39.09
CA LEU A 197 8.58 -17.60 39.63
C LEU A 197 9.44 -16.73 40.54
#